data_AF-A0A445L8R8-F1
#
_entry.id   AF-A0A445L8R8-F1
#
_cell.length_a   1.000
_cell.length_b   1.000
_cell.length_c   1.000
_cell.angle_alpha   90.00
_cell.angle_beta   90.00
_cell.angle_gamma   90.00
#
_symmetry.space_group_name_H-M   'P 1'
#
loop_
_entity.id
_entity.type
_entity.pdbx_description
1 polymer ?
#
loop_
_entity_poly.entity_id
_entity_poly.type
_entity_poly.pdbx_seq_one_letter_code
_entity_poly.pdbx_strand_id
1 'polypeptide(L)'
;MTEGCMTEGAFQVDKVFKEIEEPNIVSWTSLMVGYAYNGCVKEVMSVYLCLRRDGVYCNENAMATVIRSCGVLVGKMLGYQVLGSVIKSGLDTTVSVANSLISMFGNCDSIEEASCVFDDMKERDTISLNSIITASVRNGYCEKSVEYFSQMCYTHAKTDYITTSALLPVCGSAQNLRWGRGLHGMVVKSGLESNVCVCNSLLSMYSQAGKFEGFDEYMNLVLDDAKEVNIKKKSRKTLGRILLKGDNITLMMNT
;
A
#
# COMPACT_ATOMS: atom_id res chain seq x y z
N MET A 1 -7.33 -33.87 -17.62
CA MET A 1 -6.20 -34.07 -16.70
C MET A 1 -5.04 -33.23 -17.20
N THR A 2 -4.96 -31.98 -16.75
CA THR A 2 -3.82 -31.11 -17.02
C THR A 2 -2.98 -31.09 -15.74
N GLU A 3 -1.95 -31.92 -15.69
CA GLU A 3 -0.85 -31.77 -14.72
C GLU A 3 -0.12 -30.47 -15.06
N GLY A 4 -0.54 -29.37 -14.43
CA GLY A 4 0.32 -28.23 -14.23
C GLY A 4 1.42 -28.66 -13.28
N CYS A 5 2.68 -28.48 -13.67
CA CYS A 5 3.87 -28.87 -12.92
C CYS A 5 3.79 -28.32 -11.48
N MET A 6 3.36 -29.16 -10.52
CA MET A 6 3.46 -28.84 -9.10
C MET A 6 4.94 -28.76 -8.75
N THR A 7 5.33 -27.74 -7.99
CA THR A 7 6.69 -27.66 -7.47
C THR A 7 6.96 -28.87 -6.56
N GLU A 8 8.23 -29.27 -6.45
CA GLU A 8 8.63 -30.37 -5.56
C GLU A 8 8.16 -30.13 -4.11
N GLY A 9 8.19 -28.88 -3.66
CA GLY A 9 7.65 -28.47 -2.36
C GLY A 9 6.14 -28.68 -2.23
N ALA A 10 5.35 -28.34 -3.25
CA ALA A 10 3.90 -28.56 -3.23
C ALA A 10 3.53 -30.05 -3.20
N PHE A 11 4.30 -30.88 -3.89
CA PHE A 11 4.12 -32.34 -3.88
C PHE A 11 4.38 -32.95 -2.49
N GLN A 12 5.44 -32.51 -1.80
CA GLN A 12 5.75 -32.99 -0.45
C GLN A 12 4.66 -32.63 0.56
N VAL A 13 4.11 -31.41 0.49
CA VAL A 13 3.04 -30.97 1.40
C VAL A 13 1.77 -31.84 1.21
N ASP A 14 1.38 -32.11 -0.03
CA ASP A 14 0.22 -32.97 -0.33
C ASP A 14 0.41 -34.40 0.19
N LYS A 15 1.62 -34.96 0.02
CA LYS A 15 1.96 -36.31 0.52
C LYS A 15 1.82 -36.40 2.04
N VAL A 16 2.42 -35.46 2.78
CA VAL A 16 2.38 -35.46 4.25
C VAL A 16 0.94 -35.25 4.75
N PHE A 17 0.15 -34.41 4.09
CA PHE A 17 -1.24 -34.18 4.48
C PHE A 17 -2.11 -35.44 4.33
N LYS A 18 -1.89 -36.24 3.28
CA LYS A 18 -2.62 -37.49 3.04
C LYS A 18 -2.35 -38.59 4.08
N GLU A 19 -1.28 -38.48 4.85
CA GLU A 19 -0.97 -39.41 5.95
C GLU A 19 -1.77 -39.11 7.22
N ILE A 20 -2.50 -37.98 7.28
CA ILE A 20 -3.31 -37.59 8.43
C ILE A 20 -4.70 -38.24 8.33
N GLU A 21 -5.01 -39.16 9.25
CA GLU A 21 -6.31 -39.86 9.27
C GLU A 21 -7.49 -38.90 9.52
N GLU A 22 -7.33 -37.94 10.43
CA GLU A 22 -8.36 -36.95 10.79
C GLU A 22 -7.80 -35.52 10.74
N PRO A 23 -7.81 -34.85 9.56
CA PRO A 23 -7.25 -33.52 9.44
C PRO A 23 -8.12 -32.46 10.10
N ASN A 24 -7.54 -31.73 11.06
CA ASN A 24 -8.17 -30.59 11.72
C ASN A 24 -7.83 -29.25 11.03
N ILE A 25 -8.41 -28.14 11.51
CA ILE A 25 -8.20 -26.81 10.92
C ILE A 25 -6.72 -26.42 10.82
N VAL A 26 -5.87 -26.84 11.77
CA VAL A 26 -4.43 -26.54 11.73
C VAL A 26 -3.77 -27.29 10.58
N SER A 27 -4.07 -28.58 10.40
CA SER A 27 -3.56 -29.38 9.26
C SER A 27 -3.96 -28.75 7.93
N TRP A 28 -5.23 -28.36 7.77
CA TRP A 28 -5.70 -27.70 6.56
C TRP A 28 -5.07 -26.33 6.32
N THR A 29 -4.87 -25.55 7.39
CA THR A 29 -4.19 -24.25 7.31
C THR A 29 -2.75 -24.43 6.86
N SER A 30 -2.04 -25.41 7.41
CA SER A 30 -0.66 -25.74 7.02
C SER A 30 -0.58 -26.17 5.55
N LEU A 31 -1.53 -26.96 5.06
CA LEU A 31 -1.62 -27.33 3.63
C LEU A 31 -1.79 -26.09 2.74
N MET A 32 -2.73 -25.20 3.08
CA MET A 32 -2.94 -23.95 2.34
C MET A 32 -1.71 -23.03 2.38
N VAL A 33 -1.07 -22.88 3.53
CA VAL A 33 0.14 -22.07 3.68
C VAL A 33 1.27 -22.67 2.84
N GLY A 34 1.45 -23.99 2.85
CA GLY A 34 2.42 -24.71 2.03
C GLY A 34 2.21 -24.46 0.53
N TYR A 35 0.98 -24.57 0.03
CA TYR A 35 0.67 -24.23 -1.36
C TYR A 35 0.94 -22.75 -1.66
N ALA A 36 0.56 -21.85 -0.77
CA ALA A 36 0.76 -20.42 -0.96
C ALA A 36 2.25 -20.03 -1.01
N TYR A 37 3.10 -20.68 -0.22
CA TYR A 37 4.56 -20.49 -0.26
C TYR A 37 5.18 -21.00 -1.57
N ASN A 38 4.58 -22.03 -2.18
CA ASN A 38 5.00 -22.58 -3.46
C ASN A 38 4.39 -21.85 -4.68
N GLY A 39 3.64 -20.76 -4.46
CA GLY A 39 2.98 -20.01 -5.54
C GLY A 39 1.74 -20.70 -6.12
N CYS A 40 1.33 -21.83 -5.56
CA CYS A 40 0.17 -22.63 -5.95
C CYS A 40 -1.14 -22.02 -5.41
N VAL A 41 -1.44 -20.78 -5.79
CA VAL A 41 -2.58 -20.01 -5.24
C VAL A 41 -3.95 -20.58 -5.64
N LYS A 42 -4.05 -21.32 -6.74
CA LYS A 42 -5.30 -21.97 -7.16
C LYS A 42 -5.62 -23.17 -6.27
N GLU A 43 -4.58 -23.91 -5.87
CA GLU A 43 -4.65 -25.06 -4.98
C GLU A 43 -5.10 -24.61 -3.59
N VAL A 44 -4.64 -23.44 -3.11
CA VAL A 44 -5.17 -22.83 -1.87
C VAL A 44 -6.68 -22.67 -1.92
N MET A 45 -7.22 -22.19 -3.04
CA MET A 45 -8.66 -22.01 -3.19
C MET A 45 -9.40 -23.35 -3.26
N SER A 46 -8.84 -24.35 -3.96
CA SER A 46 -9.39 -25.71 -3.98
C SER A 46 -9.47 -26.31 -2.57
N VAL A 47 -8.40 -26.17 -1.78
CA VAL A 47 -8.34 -26.64 -0.40
C VAL A 47 -9.35 -25.91 0.49
N TYR A 48 -9.47 -24.60 0.36
CA TYR A 48 -10.49 -23.81 1.08
C TYR A 48 -11.92 -24.25 0.77
N LEU A 49 -12.22 -24.56 -0.50
CA LEU A 49 -13.53 -25.07 -0.90
C LEU A 49 -13.82 -26.45 -0.32
N CYS A 50 -12.81 -27.34 -0.23
CA CYS A 50 -12.92 -28.63 0.44
C CYS A 50 -13.19 -28.45 1.94
N LEU A 51 -12.38 -27.62 2.62
CA LEU A 51 -12.55 -27.29 4.03
C LEU A 51 -13.98 -26.81 4.34
N ARG A 52 -14.53 -25.94 3.48
CA ARG A 52 -15.91 -25.45 3.62
C ARG A 52 -16.96 -26.53 3.36
N ARG A 53 -16.72 -27.44 2.42
CA ARG A 53 -17.62 -28.58 2.14
C ARG A 53 -17.68 -29.54 3.33
N ASP A 54 -16.56 -29.72 4.00
CA ASP A 54 -16.43 -30.59 5.17
C ASP A 54 -16.95 -29.93 6.47
N GLY A 55 -17.49 -28.70 6.38
CA GLY A 55 -18.09 -27.99 7.50
C GLY A 55 -17.09 -27.50 8.55
N VAL A 56 -15.80 -27.47 8.22
CA VAL A 56 -14.75 -26.97 9.11
C VAL A 56 -14.74 -25.44 9.05
N TYR A 57 -14.71 -24.76 10.19
CA TYR A 57 -14.60 -23.30 10.23
C TYR A 57 -13.14 -22.86 10.13
N CYS A 58 -12.88 -21.83 9.32
CA CYS A 58 -11.55 -21.24 9.23
C CYS A 58 -11.21 -20.47 10.50
N ASN A 59 -9.96 -20.57 10.93
CA ASN A 59 -9.38 -19.63 11.89
C ASN A 59 -8.79 -18.40 11.17
N GLU A 60 -8.24 -17.45 11.94
CA GLU A 60 -7.64 -16.22 11.43
C GLU A 60 -6.54 -16.47 10.38
N ASN A 61 -5.63 -17.40 10.65
CA ASN A 61 -4.51 -17.72 9.74
C ASN A 61 -4.99 -18.37 8.43
N ALA A 62 -5.98 -19.26 8.51
CA ALA A 62 -6.62 -19.84 7.33
C ALA A 62 -7.24 -18.74 6.47
N MET A 63 -8.04 -17.86 7.07
CA MET A 63 -8.68 -16.76 6.33
C MET A 63 -7.66 -15.80 5.73
N ALA A 64 -6.64 -15.38 6.48
CA ALA A 64 -5.59 -14.50 5.96
C ALA A 64 -4.88 -15.12 4.74
N THR A 65 -4.63 -16.44 4.77
CA THR A 65 -4.02 -17.17 3.65
C THR A 65 -4.94 -17.19 2.42
N VAL A 66 -6.23 -17.47 2.61
CA VAL A 66 -7.24 -17.48 1.54
C VAL A 66 -7.40 -16.08 0.92
N ILE A 67 -7.51 -15.05 1.75
CA ILE A 67 -7.66 -13.65 1.30
C ILE A 67 -6.43 -13.21 0.49
N ARG A 68 -5.22 -13.51 0.97
CA ARG A 68 -3.98 -13.21 0.24
C ARG A 68 -3.95 -13.90 -1.12
N SER A 69 -4.31 -15.18 -1.20
CA SER A 69 -4.40 -15.91 -2.46
C SER A 69 -5.44 -15.32 -3.41
N CYS A 70 -6.59 -14.87 -2.90
CA CYS A 70 -7.59 -14.14 -3.68
C CYS A 70 -7.03 -12.84 -4.28
N GLY A 71 -6.24 -12.10 -3.51
CA GLY A 71 -5.59 -10.86 -3.97
C GLY A 71 -4.59 -11.09 -5.10
N VAL A 72 -3.86 -12.23 -5.07
CA VAL A 72 -2.94 -12.61 -6.15
C VAL A 72 -3.69 -13.03 -7.43
N LEU A 73 -4.85 -13.68 -7.27
CA LEU A 73 -5.70 -14.09 -8.39
C LEU A 73 -6.51 -12.92 -9.00
N VAL A 74 -6.47 -11.72 -8.39
CA VAL A 74 -7.21 -10.51 -8.81
C VAL A 74 -8.71 -10.81 -9.00
N GLY A 75 -9.26 -11.72 -8.18
CA GLY A 75 -10.62 -12.22 -8.32
C GLY A 75 -11.62 -11.44 -7.48
N LYS A 76 -12.12 -10.30 -7.97
CA LYS A 76 -13.08 -9.45 -7.23
C LYS A 76 -14.30 -10.22 -6.69
N MET A 77 -14.90 -11.09 -7.50
CA MET A 77 -16.05 -11.92 -7.09
C MET A 77 -15.70 -12.90 -5.96
N LEU A 78 -14.51 -13.51 -6.00
CA LEU A 78 -14.01 -14.36 -4.93
C LEU A 78 -13.79 -13.54 -3.66
N GLY A 79 -13.27 -12.32 -3.80
CA GLY A 79 -13.10 -11.38 -2.70
C GLY A 79 -14.39 -11.14 -1.90
N TYR A 80 -15.53 -10.90 -2.57
CA TYR A 80 -16.82 -10.75 -1.89
C TYR A 80 -17.31 -12.03 -1.22
N GLN A 81 -17.09 -13.19 -1.84
CA GLN A 81 -17.46 -14.48 -1.23
C GLN A 81 -16.67 -14.75 0.04
N VAL A 82 -15.37 -14.44 0.02
CA VAL A 82 -14.48 -14.56 1.18
C VAL A 82 -14.87 -13.54 2.26
N LEU A 83 -15.14 -12.28 1.90
CA LEU A 83 -15.64 -11.26 2.84
C LEU A 83 -16.92 -11.72 3.53
N GLY A 84 -17.89 -12.26 2.78
CA GLY A 84 -19.11 -12.81 3.35
C GLY A 84 -18.85 -13.99 4.30
N SER A 85 -17.82 -14.80 4.04
CA SER A 85 -17.40 -15.88 4.94
C SER A 85 -16.72 -15.37 6.21
N VAL A 86 -15.91 -14.31 6.10
CA VAL A 86 -15.25 -13.64 7.23
C VAL A 86 -16.30 -13.08 8.19
N ILE A 87 -17.27 -12.31 7.67
CA ILE A 87 -18.36 -11.72 8.46
C ILE A 87 -19.19 -12.83 9.15
N LYS A 88 -19.58 -13.88 8.41
CA LYS A 88 -20.33 -15.00 9.00
C LYS A 88 -19.59 -15.75 10.09
N SER A 89 -18.26 -15.71 10.08
CA SER A 89 -17.41 -16.38 11.07
C SER A 89 -17.04 -15.46 12.24
N GLY A 90 -17.47 -14.20 12.22
CA GLY A 90 -17.11 -13.19 13.24
C GLY A 90 -15.63 -12.79 13.21
N LEU A 91 -14.93 -13.05 12.11
CA LEU A 91 -13.51 -12.72 11.94
C LEU A 91 -13.29 -11.30 11.38
N ASP A 92 -14.37 -10.58 11.08
CA ASP A 92 -14.36 -9.19 10.60
C ASP A 92 -13.83 -8.21 11.67
N THR A 93 -13.91 -8.57 12.95
CA THR A 93 -13.32 -7.78 14.04
C THR A 93 -11.83 -8.02 14.23
N THR A 94 -11.25 -9.05 13.61
CA THR A 94 -9.83 -9.36 13.74
C THR A 94 -9.00 -8.44 12.82
N VAL A 95 -8.16 -7.59 13.42
CA VAL A 95 -7.32 -6.60 12.70
C VAL A 95 -6.47 -7.23 11.59
N SER A 96 -5.87 -8.40 11.83
CA SER A 96 -5.03 -9.10 10.82
C SER A 96 -5.83 -9.56 9.59
N VAL A 97 -7.08 -9.99 9.80
CA VAL A 97 -7.99 -10.41 8.72
C VAL A 97 -8.49 -9.20 7.95
N ALA A 98 -8.87 -8.11 8.64
CA ALA A 98 -9.27 -6.85 8.02
C ALA A 98 -8.13 -6.23 7.17
N ASN A 99 -6.90 -6.21 7.69
CA ASN A 99 -5.71 -5.75 6.94
C ASN A 99 -5.48 -6.57 5.66
N SER A 100 -5.71 -7.88 5.73
CA SER A 100 -5.63 -8.77 4.57
C SER A 100 -6.72 -8.44 3.53
N LEU A 101 -7.95 -8.15 3.98
CA LEU A 101 -9.06 -7.76 3.11
C LEU A 101 -8.81 -6.42 2.40
N ILE A 102 -8.31 -5.41 3.12
CA ILE A 102 -7.92 -4.11 2.54
C ILE A 102 -6.90 -4.32 1.42
N SER A 103 -5.86 -5.10 1.69
CA SER A 103 -4.81 -5.40 0.70
C SER A 103 -5.37 -6.16 -0.51
N MET A 104 -6.28 -7.11 -0.29
CA MET A 104 -6.90 -7.89 -1.36
C MET A 104 -7.78 -7.02 -2.27
N PHE A 105 -8.66 -6.19 -1.70
CA PHE A 105 -9.49 -5.29 -2.48
C PHE A 105 -8.67 -4.21 -3.20
N GLY A 106 -7.63 -3.69 -2.54
CA GLY A 106 -6.66 -2.78 -3.17
C GLY A 106 -5.95 -3.40 -4.38
N ASN A 107 -5.66 -4.71 -4.35
CA ASN A 107 -5.08 -5.44 -5.49
C ASN A 107 -6.10 -5.74 -6.60
N CYS A 108 -7.39 -5.72 -6.30
CA CYS A 108 -8.50 -5.95 -7.25
C CYS A 108 -9.07 -4.65 -7.81
N ASP A 109 -8.29 -3.57 -7.79
CA ASP A 109 -8.69 -2.22 -8.18
C ASP A 109 -10.02 -1.74 -7.57
N SER A 110 -10.28 -2.15 -6.32
CA SER A 110 -11.56 -2.00 -5.61
C SER A 110 -11.34 -1.16 -4.34
N ILE A 111 -10.90 0.08 -4.52
CA ILE A 111 -10.49 0.94 -3.40
C ILE A 111 -11.66 1.35 -2.51
N GLU A 112 -12.86 1.46 -3.07
CA GLU A 112 -14.09 1.77 -2.34
C GLU A 112 -14.36 0.68 -1.31
N GLU A 113 -14.30 -0.59 -1.72
CA GLU A 113 -14.48 -1.73 -0.82
C GLU A 113 -13.36 -1.82 0.23
N ALA A 114 -12.11 -1.54 -0.16
CA ALA A 114 -11.00 -1.48 0.79
C ALA A 114 -11.21 -0.36 1.83
N SER A 115 -11.76 0.79 1.41
CA SER A 115 -12.09 1.91 2.29
C SER A 115 -13.22 1.54 3.24
N CYS A 116 -14.29 0.90 2.76
CA CYS A 116 -15.38 0.42 3.61
C CYS A 116 -14.87 -0.55 4.70
N VAL A 117 -14.03 -1.51 4.33
CA VAL A 117 -13.43 -2.44 5.31
C VAL A 117 -12.62 -1.66 6.35
N PHE A 118 -11.79 -0.71 5.92
CA PHE A 118 -10.98 0.12 6.82
C PHE A 118 -11.85 0.99 7.75
N ASP A 119 -12.93 1.57 7.23
CA ASP A 119 -13.83 2.44 7.97
C ASP A 119 -14.62 1.69 9.04
N ASP A 120 -15.01 0.45 8.77
CA ASP A 120 -15.72 -0.43 9.70
C ASP A 120 -14.82 -0.98 10.83
N MET A 121 -13.49 -0.86 10.72
CA MET A 121 -12.56 -1.31 11.76
C MET A 121 -12.65 -0.43 13.02
N LYS A 122 -12.97 -1.07 14.15
CA LYS A 122 -12.99 -0.44 15.49
C LYS A 122 -11.60 -0.13 16.03
N GLU A 123 -10.64 -1.03 15.77
CA GLU A 123 -9.23 -0.89 16.13
C GLU A 123 -8.38 -0.93 14.86
N ARG A 124 -7.39 -0.05 14.77
CA ARG A 124 -6.53 0.11 13.60
C ARG A 124 -5.09 0.22 14.08
N ASP A 125 -4.21 -0.53 13.45
CA ASP A 125 -2.77 -0.45 13.70
C ASP A 125 -2.04 0.23 12.53
N THR A 126 -0.72 0.34 12.66
CA THR A 126 0.13 0.87 11.59
C THR A 126 0.00 0.05 10.29
N ILE A 127 -0.26 -1.25 10.40
CA ILE A 127 -0.44 -2.13 9.23
C ILE A 127 -1.75 -1.80 8.52
N SER A 128 -2.84 -1.50 9.23
CA SER A 128 -4.12 -1.06 8.67
C SER A 128 -3.94 0.21 7.83
N LEU A 129 -3.27 1.22 8.41
CA LEU A 129 -3.00 2.50 7.75
C LEU A 129 -2.08 2.32 6.54
N ASN A 130 -1.00 1.55 6.67
CA ASN A 130 -0.11 1.25 5.55
C ASN A 130 -0.84 0.52 4.42
N SER A 131 -1.70 -0.45 4.76
CA SER A 131 -2.48 -1.22 3.77
C SER A 131 -3.40 -0.32 2.95
N ILE A 132 -4.17 0.57 3.60
CA ILE A 132 -5.12 1.45 2.88
C ILE A 132 -4.40 2.56 2.10
N ILE A 133 -3.28 3.09 2.62
CA ILE A 133 -2.45 4.06 1.90
C ILE A 133 -1.84 3.41 0.66
N THR A 134 -1.21 2.24 0.79
CA THR A 134 -0.64 1.53 -0.36
C THR A 134 -1.70 1.16 -1.38
N ALA A 135 -2.87 0.70 -0.96
CA ALA A 135 -4.00 0.45 -1.85
C ALA A 135 -4.40 1.72 -2.62
N SER A 136 -4.55 2.85 -1.93
CA SER A 136 -4.92 4.14 -2.54
C SER A 136 -3.87 4.63 -3.55
N VAL A 137 -2.59 4.55 -3.17
CA VAL A 137 -1.43 4.90 -4.03
C VAL A 137 -1.43 4.05 -5.30
N ARG A 138 -1.52 2.73 -5.17
CA ARG A 138 -1.50 1.78 -6.29
C ARG A 138 -2.63 2.06 -7.28
N ASN A 139 -3.79 2.46 -6.76
CA ASN A 139 -4.97 2.77 -7.54
C ASN A 139 -5.00 4.22 -8.07
N GLY A 140 -3.96 5.03 -7.82
CA GLY A 140 -3.86 6.40 -8.30
C GLY A 140 -4.68 7.44 -7.52
N TYR A 141 -5.28 7.07 -6.39
CA TYR A 141 -6.08 7.96 -5.55
C TYR A 141 -5.20 8.78 -4.59
N CYS A 142 -4.44 9.72 -5.14
CA CYS A 142 -3.48 10.55 -4.40
C CYS A 142 -4.12 11.36 -3.26
N GLU A 143 -5.33 11.89 -3.45
CA GLU A 143 -5.97 12.70 -2.40
C GLU A 143 -6.38 11.84 -1.20
N LYS A 144 -7.05 10.69 -1.44
CA LYS A 144 -7.38 9.71 -0.40
C LYS A 144 -6.12 9.18 0.30
N SER A 145 -5.05 8.89 -0.45
CA SER A 145 -3.82 8.37 0.16
C SER A 145 -3.18 9.38 1.12
N VAL A 146 -3.22 10.68 0.78
CA VAL A 146 -2.73 11.75 1.66
C VAL A 146 -3.67 11.99 2.85
N GLU A 147 -4.98 11.81 2.68
CA GLU A 147 -5.96 11.87 3.77
C GLU A 147 -5.71 10.77 4.82
N TYR A 148 -5.55 9.52 4.39
CA TYR A 148 -5.21 8.42 5.30
C TYR A 148 -3.84 8.62 5.96
N PHE A 149 -2.86 9.18 5.24
CA PHE A 149 -1.56 9.53 5.82
C PHE A 149 -1.67 10.64 6.87
N SER A 150 -2.52 11.64 6.63
CA SER A 150 -2.82 12.68 7.61
C SER A 150 -3.42 12.07 8.88
N GLN A 151 -4.37 11.14 8.74
CA GLN A 151 -4.95 10.40 9.88
C GLN A 151 -3.88 9.64 10.67
N MET A 152 -2.95 8.95 9.99
CA MET A 152 -1.80 8.28 10.61
C MET A 152 -0.94 9.23 11.46
N CYS A 153 -0.71 10.45 10.96
CA CYS A 153 0.08 11.45 11.68
C CYS A 153 -0.64 11.97 12.93
N TYR A 154 -1.98 12.14 12.86
CA TYR A 154 -2.79 12.59 13.99
C TYR A 154 -2.90 11.56 15.11
N THR A 155 -2.91 10.27 14.79
CA THR A 155 -2.99 9.20 15.81
C THR A 155 -1.64 8.91 16.49
N HIS A 156 -0.63 9.75 16.29
CA HIS A 156 0.76 9.56 16.75
C HIS A 156 1.38 8.23 16.31
N ALA A 157 0.83 7.59 15.27
CA ALA A 157 1.48 6.45 14.65
C ALA A 157 2.78 6.93 13.99
N LYS A 158 3.88 6.22 14.27
CA LYS A 158 5.18 6.57 13.72
C LYS A 158 5.13 6.44 12.20
N THR A 159 5.24 7.56 11.50
CA THR A 159 5.46 7.57 10.04
C THR A 159 6.77 6.85 9.76
N ASP A 160 6.70 5.75 9.02
CA ASP A 160 7.88 5.05 8.55
C ASP A 160 8.27 5.51 7.14
N TYR A 161 9.50 5.22 6.76
CA TYR A 161 10.00 5.59 5.44
C TYR A 161 9.28 4.82 4.30
N ILE A 162 8.62 3.69 4.61
CA ILE A 162 7.91 2.86 3.64
C ILE A 162 6.67 3.61 3.17
N THR A 163 5.85 4.11 4.11
CA THR A 163 4.64 4.89 3.80
C THR A 163 4.99 6.16 3.03
N THR A 164 5.99 6.91 3.49
CA THR A 164 6.38 8.18 2.85
C THR A 164 6.96 7.96 1.45
N SER A 165 7.84 6.96 1.27
CA SER A 165 8.41 6.65 -0.05
C SER A 165 7.36 6.16 -1.04
N ALA A 166 6.30 5.49 -0.58
CA ALA A 166 5.18 5.06 -1.42
C ALA A 166 4.26 6.22 -1.87
N LEU A 167 4.05 7.22 -1.01
CA LEU A 167 3.15 8.36 -1.29
C LEU A 167 3.72 9.38 -2.28
N LEU A 168 5.03 9.61 -2.22
CA LEU A 168 5.67 10.67 -2.99
C LEU A 168 5.44 10.54 -4.51
N PRO A 169 5.60 9.37 -5.16
CA PRO A 169 5.43 9.27 -6.61
C PRO A 169 4.03 9.68 -7.11
N VAL A 170 2.96 9.34 -6.39
CA VAL A 170 1.58 9.70 -6.82
C VAL A 170 1.28 11.20 -6.70
N CYS A 171 2.12 11.92 -5.96
CA CYS A 171 2.08 13.37 -5.86
C CYS A 171 2.83 14.07 -7.01
N GLY A 172 3.47 13.33 -7.92
CA GLY A 172 4.28 13.87 -9.01
C GLY A 172 3.49 14.55 -10.14
N SER A 173 2.16 14.47 -10.14
CA SER A 173 1.36 15.17 -11.14
C SER A 173 1.29 16.68 -10.87
N ALA A 174 1.11 17.50 -11.92
CA ALA A 174 0.96 18.95 -11.77
C ALA A 174 -0.19 19.35 -10.83
N GLN A 175 -1.24 18.54 -10.74
CA GLN A 175 -2.41 18.76 -9.87
C GLN A 175 -2.11 18.39 -8.41
N ASN A 176 -1.26 17.39 -8.18
CA ASN A 176 -0.96 16.85 -6.84
C ASN A 176 0.34 17.38 -6.24
N LEU A 177 1.13 18.16 -6.98
CA LEU A 177 2.42 18.66 -6.53
C LEU A 177 2.36 19.44 -5.20
N ARG A 178 1.23 20.08 -4.89
CA ARG A 178 1.01 20.73 -3.59
C ARG A 178 1.15 19.75 -2.41
N TRP A 179 0.64 18.54 -2.57
CA TRP A 179 0.72 17.47 -1.59
C TRP A 179 2.15 16.93 -1.49
N GLY A 180 2.80 16.74 -2.64
CA GLY A 180 4.21 16.30 -2.69
C GLY A 180 5.16 17.25 -1.98
N ARG A 181 4.94 18.57 -2.11
CA ARG A 181 5.71 19.59 -1.36
C ARG A 181 5.47 19.53 0.15
N GLY A 182 4.22 19.30 0.57
CA GLY A 182 3.89 19.08 1.98
C GLY A 182 4.60 17.86 2.57
N LEU A 183 4.56 16.73 1.84
CA LEU A 183 5.26 15.49 2.21
C LEU A 183 6.77 15.69 2.28
N HIS A 184 7.37 16.43 1.35
CA HIS A 184 8.79 16.77 1.40
C HIS A 184 9.14 17.57 2.67
N GLY A 185 8.34 18.59 3.03
CA GLY A 185 8.54 19.30 4.30
C GLY A 185 8.49 18.38 5.52
N MET A 186 7.59 17.38 5.50
CA MET A 186 7.53 16.36 6.55
C MET A 186 8.75 15.44 6.59
N VAL A 187 9.28 15.04 5.43
CA VAL A 187 10.50 14.23 5.32
C VAL A 187 11.65 14.93 6.05
N VAL A 188 11.87 16.21 5.76
CA VAL A 188 12.93 17.03 6.38
C VAL A 188 12.69 17.19 7.88
N LYS A 189 11.45 17.47 8.29
CA LYS A 189 11.11 17.62 9.72
C LYS A 189 11.33 16.33 10.51
N SER A 190 11.19 15.18 9.86
CA SER A 190 11.24 13.86 10.51
C SER A 190 12.61 13.19 10.44
N GLY A 191 13.62 13.82 9.81
CA GLY A 191 14.95 13.24 9.65
C GLY A 191 15.03 12.14 8.59
N LEU A 192 14.02 12.01 7.72
CA LEU A 192 13.93 10.97 6.69
C LEU A 192 14.68 11.34 5.41
N GLU A 193 15.22 12.55 5.30
CA GLU A 193 15.99 13.07 4.16
C GLU A 193 17.31 12.33 3.93
N SER A 194 17.80 11.57 4.91
CA SER A 194 18.96 10.68 4.78
C SER A 194 18.61 9.28 4.24
N ASN A 195 17.31 8.95 4.14
CA ASN A 195 16.87 7.64 3.68
C ASN A 195 16.87 7.58 2.14
N VAL A 196 17.69 6.69 1.58
CA VAL A 196 17.86 6.53 0.12
C VAL A 196 16.54 6.24 -0.60
N CYS A 197 15.65 5.43 -0.03
CA CYS A 197 14.35 5.12 -0.64
C CYS A 197 13.48 6.38 -0.73
N VAL A 198 13.47 7.21 0.31
CA VAL A 198 12.72 8.47 0.33
C VAL A 198 13.31 9.45 -0.69
N CYS A 199 14.64 9.57 -0.77
CA CYS A 199 15.29 10.44 -1.75
C CYS A 199 14.97 10.04 -3.20
N ASN A 200 15.01 8.74 -3.51
CA ASN A 200 14.64 8.23 -4.83
C ASN A 200 13.17 8.54 -5.16
N SER A 201 12.27 8.40 -4.19
CA SER A 201 10.86 8.73 -4.38
C SER A 201 10.62 10.24 -4.54
N LEU A 202 11.38 11.10 -3.84
CA LEU A 202 11.35 12.55 -4.04
C LEU A 202 11.82 12.91 -5.47
N LEU A 203 12.92 12.34 -5.93
CA LEU A 203 13.42 12.52 -7.31
C LEU A 203 12.37 12.13 -8.34
N SER A 204 11.73 10.97 -8.16
CA SER A 204 10.66 10.50 -9.04
C SER A 204 9.45 11.46 -9.03
N MET A 205 9.03 11.94 -7.86
CA MET A 205 7.93 12.89 -7.72
C MET A 205 8.19 14.21 -8.45
N TYR A 206 9.34 14.83 -8.23
CA TYR A 206 9.65 16.14 -8.84
C TYR A 206 9.97 16.04 -10.33
N SER A 207 10.60 14.96 -10.79
CA SER A 207 10.84 14.72 -12.22
C SER A 207 9.53 14.57 -13.01
N GLN A 208 8.55 13.83 -12.46
CA GLN A 208 7.23 13.66 -13.08
C GLN A 208 6.44 14.98 -13.14
N ALA A 209 6.67 15.91 -12.21
CA ALA A 209 5.99 17.19 -12.16
C ALA A 209 6.44 18.17 -13.26
N GLY A 210 7.45 17.81 -14.06
CA GLY A 210 7.94 18.59 -15.20
C GLY A 210 8.50 19.96 -14.81
N LYS A 211 8.89 20.15 -13.54
CA LYS A 211 9.40 21.41 -12.98
C LYS A 211 10.65 21.19 -12.13
N PHE A 212 11.60 20.44 -12.65
CA PHE A 212 12.78 20.06 -11.88
C PHE A 212 14.05 20.06 -12.74
N GLU A 213 15.03 20.90 -12.38
CA GLU A 213 16.39 20.85 -12.94
C GLU A 213 17.42 20.29 -11.96
N GLY A 214 17.19 20.31 -10.64
CA GLY A 214 18.15 19.73 -9.68
C GLY A 214 17.83 19.92 -8.20
N PHE A 215 18.45 19.05 -7.39
CA PHE A 215 18.57 19.13 -5.94
C PHE A 215 20.04 19.36 -5.61
N ASP A 216 20.34 20.13 -4.56
CA ASP A 216 21.68 20.11 -3.98
C ASP A 216 21.88 18.84 -3.12
N GLU A 217 23.08 18.69 -2.54
CA GLU A 217 23.43 17.55 -1.66
C GLU A 217 22.49 17.37 -0.45
N TYR A 218 21.62 18.35 -0.19
CA TYR A 218 20.70 18.39 0.94
C TYR A 218 19.22 18.38 0.51
N MET A 219 18.91 18.04 -0.76
CA MET A 219 17.55 18.01 -1.32
C MET A 219 16.82 19.37 -1.32
N ASN A 220 17.54 20.48 -1.29
CA ASN A 220 16.93 21.79 -1.46
C ASN A 220 16.44 21.96 -2.90
N LEU A 221 15.21 22.43 -3.07
CA LEU A 221 14.59 22.54 -4.39
C LEU A 221 15.15 23.75 -5.14
N VAL A 222 15.80 23.51 -6.28
CA VAL A 222 16.21 24.57 -7.22
C VAL A 222 15.13 24.75 -8.27
N LEU A 223 14.63 25.97 -8.41
CA LEU A 223 13.68 26.36 -9.46
C LEU A 223 14.34 27.37 -10.39
N ASP A 224 14.40 27.06 -11.68
CA ASP A 224 14.77 28.02 -12.73
C ASP A 224 13.57 28.84 -13.22
N ASP A 225 13.87 29.99 -13.82
CA ASP A 225 12.89 30.92 -14.41
C ASP A 225 11.72 31.27 -13.48
N ALA A 226 11.97 31.33 -12.18
CA ALA A 226 10.95 31.66 -11.20
C ALA A 226 10.36 33.05 -11.49
N LYS A 227 9.06 33.20 -11.28
CA LYS A 227 8.34 34.46 -11.49
C LYS A 227 7.55 34.83 -10.25
N GLU A 228 7.76 36.04 -9.76
CA GLU A 228 6.89 36.68 -8.78
C GLU A 228 5.58 37.08 -9.46
N VAL A 229 4.44 36.67 -8.90
CA VAL A 229 3.11 36.99 -9.45
C VAL A 229 2.35 37.85 -8.46
N ASN A 230 2.03 39.09 -8.83
CA ASN A 230 1.17 39.94 -8.04
C ASN A 230 -0.29 39.76 -8.49
N ILE A 231 -1.08 39.05 -7.68
CA ILE A 231 -2.46 38.69 -8.00
C ILE A 231 -3.35 39.92 -8.14
N LYS A 232 -3.18 40.94 -7.27
CA LYS A 232 -3.99 42.16 -7.28
C LYS A 232 -3.69 43.06 -8.48
N LYS A 233 -2.43 43.14 -8.90
CA LYS A 233 -1.98 43.99 -10.01
C LYS A 233 -1.90 43.23 -11.35
N LYS A 234 -2.19 41.94 -11.38
CA LYS A 234 -2.00 41.03 -12.53
C LYS A 234 -0.62 41.16 -13.19
N SER A 235 0.42 41.46 -12.41
CA SER A 235 1.79 41.62 -12.93
C SER A 235 2.64 40.38 -12.64
N ARG A 236 3.61 40.11 -13.52
CA ARG A 236 4.60 39.04 -13.36
C ARG A 236 6.00 39.63 -13.46
N LYS A 237 6.88 39.30 -12.52
CA LYS A 237 8.30 39.72 -12.53
C LYS A 237 9.17 38.47 -12.55
N THR A 238 10.11 38.39 -13.49
CA THR A 238 11.09 37.29 -13.54
C THR A 238 12.11 37.47 -12.40
N LEU A 239 12.30 36.42 -11.63
CA LEU A 239 13.23 36.31 -10.51
C LEU A 239 14.49 35.51 -10.87
N GLY A 240 14.41 34.62 -11.87
CA GLY A 240 15.53 33.75 -12.26
C GLY A 240 15.59 32.50 -11.40
N ARG A 241 16.79 32.04 -11.07
CA ARG A 241 17.02 30.80 -10.32
C ARG A 241 16.82 31.03 -8.81
N ILE A 242 15.98 30.23 -8.15
CA ILE A 242 15.73 30.30 -6.70
C ILE A 242 15.94 28.95 -6.03
N LEU A 243 16.45 28.96 -4.81
CA LEU A 243 16.65 27.80 -3.95
C LEU A 243 15.67 27.86 -2.79
N LEU A 244 14.89 26.80 -2.59
CA LEU A 244 14.02 26.64 -1.43
C LEU A 244 14.69 25.73 -0.40
N LYS A 245 15.02 26.29 0.76
CA LYS A 245 15.69 25.60 1.88
C LYS A 245 14.79 25.62 3.11
N GLY A 246 13.95 24.60 3.26
CA GLY A 246 12.94 24.54 4.32
C GLY A 246 11.98 25.74 4.24
N ASP A 247 11.92 26.54 5.30
CA ASP A 247 11.12 27.77 5.38
C ASP A 247 11.76 28.99 4.67
N ASN A 248 12.99 28.86 4.18
CA ASN A 248 13.74 29.97 3.57
C ASN A 248 13.73 29.89 2.05
N ILE A 249 13.56 31.05 1.40
CA ILE A 249 13.67 31.24 -0.05
C ILE A 249 14.93 32.06 -0.32
N THR A 250 15.89 31.50 -1.05
CA THR A 250 17.13 32.20 -1.44
C THR A 250 17.15 32.42 -2.94
N LEU A 251 17.36 33.65 -3.39
CA LEU A 251 17.56 33.95 -4.81
C LEU A 251 19.02 33.61 -5.18
N MET A 252 19.22 32.75 -6.17
CA MET A 252 20.56 32.44 -6.66
C MET A 252 20.90 33.41 -7.78
N MET A 253 21.82 34.34 -7.52
CA MET A 253 22.34 35.22 -8.56
C MET A 253 23.30 34.40 -9.44
N ASN A 254 23.02 34.32 -10.74
CA ASN A 254 23.97 33.76 -11.69
C ASN A 254 25.21 34.66 -11.73
N THR A 255 26.37 34.12 -11.33
CA THR A 255 27.70 34.69 -11.62
C THR A 255 28.10 34.40 -13.06
#